data_AF-A0A7K3NQC7-F1
#
_entry.id   AF-A0A7K3NQC7-F1
#
_cell.length_a   1.000
_cell.length_b   1.000
_cell.length_c   1.000
_cell.angle_alpha   90.00
_cell.angle_beta   90.00
_cell.angle_gamma   90.00
#
_symmetry.space_group_name_H-M   'P 1'
#
loop_
_entity.id
_entity.type
_entity.pdbx_description
1 polymer ?
#
loop_
_entity_poly.entity_id
_entity_poly.type
_entity_poly.pdbx_seq_one_letter_code
_entity_poly.pdbx_strand_id
1 'polypeptide(L)'
;MRAAYLPGLALAFVLAASALGADRARAEGNRDGAYWNRLDNAEKTDLVIGVLEGLNLSESILHIILQNEYTMCSDILTSIARQTDVFFEGLTVGRIVEGLNALYVDGKNRSIPISWGVWVVARQDKNDRTVGKFIQELRTLYR
;
A
#
# COMPACT_ATOMS: atom_id res chain seq x y z
N MET A 1 21.46 -52.86 -19.40
CA MET A 1 21.56 -51.88 -18.29
C MET A 1 20.47 -50.84 -18.48
N ARG A 2 19.46 -50.81 -17.62
CA ARG A 2 18.32 -49.87 -17.71
C ARG A 2 18.67 -48.58 -16.96
N ALA A 3 18.78 -47.47 -17.68
CA ALA A 3 18.83 -46.14 -17.09
C ALA A 3 17.41 -45.76 -16.65
N ALA A 4 17.15 -45.85 -15.34
CA ALA A 4 15.81 -45.66 -14.78
C ALA A 4 15.84 -44.68 -13.60
N TYR A 5 16.45 -43.51 -13.77
CA TYR A 5 16.33 -42.43 -12.80
C TYR A 5 16.50 -41.12 -13.57
N LEU A 6 15.46 -40.30 -13.67
CA LEU A 6 15.49 -38.83 -13.87
C LEU A 6 14.13 -38.14 -14.14
N PRO A 7 12.93 -38.78 -14.18
CA PRO A 7 11.69 -38.00 -14.35
C PRO A 7 11.29 -37.25 -13.07
N GLY A 8 11.65 -37.77 -11.89
CA GLY A 8 11.32 -37.14 -10.60
C GLY A 8 12.08 -35.84 -10.31
N LEU A 9 13.32 -35.74 -10.79
CA LEU A 9 14.18 -34.56 -10.58
C LEU A 9 13.74 -33.37 -11.43
N ALA A 10 13.35 -33.62 -12.68
CA ALA A 10 12.79 -32.59 -13.56
C ALA A 10 11.44 -32.07 -13.04
N LEU A 11 10.58 -32.97 -12.55
CA LEU A 11 9.29 -32.59 -11.96
C LEU A 11 9.45 -31.78 -10.67
N ALA A 12 10.38 -32.16 -9.80
CA ALA A 12 10.70 -31.41 -8.58
C ALA A 12 11.24 -30.00 -8.88
N PHE A 13 12.06 -29.85 -9.93
CA PHE A 13 12.60 -28.55 -10.33
C PHE A 13 11.51 -27.63 -10.88
N VAL A 14 10.60 -28.16 -11.70
CA VAL A 14 9.45 -27.41 -12.24
C VAL A 14 8.48 -26.98 -11.12
N LEU A 15 8.22 -27.85 -10.14
CA LEU A 15 7.38 -27.53 -8.99
C LEU A 15 8.01 -26.45 -8.09
N ALA A 16 9.32 -26.52 -7.85
CA ALA A 16 10.05 -25.50 -7.08
C ALA A 16 10.06 -24.14 -7.81
N ALA A 17 10.29 -24.12 -9.12
CA ALA A 17 10.26 -22.90 -9.92
C ALA A 17 8.86 -22.27 -9.97
N SER A 18 7.81 -23.10 -10.03
CA SER A 18 6.41 -22.66 -9.99
C SER A 18 6.03 -22.05 -8.63
N ALA A 19 6.50 -22.65 -7.54
CA ALA A 19 6.28 -22.12 -6.18
C ALA A 19 6.97 -20.77 -5.98
N LEU A 20 8.22 -20.62 -6.45
CA LEU A 20 8.96 -19.36 -6.41
C LEU A 20 8.31 -18.26 -7.27
N GLY A 21 7.71 -18.62 -8.41
CA GLY A 21 6.97 -17.69 -9.27
C GLY A 21 5.63 -17.24 -8.67
N ALA A 22 4.90 -18.16 -8.04
CA ALA A 22 3.63 -17.86 -7.39
C ALA A 22 3.79 -16.95 -6.15
N ASP A 23 4.86 -17.14 -5.36
CA ASP A 23 5.19 -16.26 -4.24
C ASP A 23 5.56 -14.85 -4.70
N ARG A 24 6.26 -14.71 -5.84
CA ARG A 24 6.56 -13.39 -6.43
C ARG A 24 5.30 -12.68 -6.93
N ALA A 25 4.41 -13.37 -7.64
CA ALA A 25 3.14 -12.78 -8.09
C ALA A 25 2.22 -12.40 -6.93
N ARG A 26 2.20 -13.20 -5.84
CA ARG A 26 1.47 -12.88 -4.61
C ARG A 26 2.09 -11.69 -3.86
N ALA A 27 3.42 -11.58 -3.90
CA ALA A 27 4.17 -10.45 -3.35
C ALA A 27 4.07 -9.17 -4.19
N GLU A 28 3.88 -9.27 -5.51
CA GLU A 28 3.57 -8.15 -6.41
C GLU A 28 2.10 -7.70 -6.26
N GLY A 29 1.19 -8.64 -5.98
CA GLY A 29 -0.22 -8.37 -5.72
C GLY A 29 -0.49 -7.71 -4.36
N ASN A 30 0.39 -7.90 -3.37
CA ASN A 30 0.22 -7.33 -2.03
C ASN A 30 1.35 -6.32 -1.72
N ARG A 31 1.14 -5.08 -2.14
CA ARG A 31 2.01 -3.93 -1.81
C ARG A 31 1.82 -3.55 -0.33
N ASP A 32 2.34 -4.37 0.57
CA ASP A 32 2.26 -4.25 2.03
C ASP A 32 3.61 -3.89 2.69
N GLY A 33 3.65 -3.83 4.01
CA GLY A 33 4.88 -3.55 4.75
C GLY A 33 6.01 -4.57 4.54
N ALA A 34 5.70 -5.83 4.26
CA ALA A 34 6.70 -6.83 3.93
C ALA A 34 7.29 -6.59 2.53
N TYR A 35 6.47 -6.13 1.59
CA TYR A 35 6.94 -5.61 0.30
C TYR A 35 7.81 -4.37 0.48
N TRP A 36 7.34 -3.38 1.25
CA TRP A 36 8.08 -2.13 1.55
C TRP A 36 9.51 -2.38 2.05
N ASN A 37 9.66 -3.33 2.98
CA ASN A 37 10.95 -3.63 3.61
C ASN A 37 11.97 -4.28 2.67
N ARG A 38 11.56 -4.71 1.45
CA ARG A 38 12.48 -5.25 0.43
C ARG A 38 12.96 -4.19 -0.57
N LEU A 39 12.31 -3.03 -0.60
CA LEU A 39 12.60 -1.99 -1.56
C LEU A 39 13.82 -1.15 -1.14
N ASP A 40 14.57 -0.69 -2.13
CA ASP A 40 15.55 0.38 -1.92
C ASP A 40 14.88 1.75 -1.75
N ASN A 41 15.67 2.78 -1.42
CA ASN A 41 15.13 4.11 -1.17
C ASN A 41 14.55 4.80 -2.43
N ALA A 42 15.07 4.49 -3.62
CA ALA A 42 14.55 5.04 -4.86
C ALA A 42 13.19 4.41 -5.18
N GLU A 43 13.10 3.08 -5.12
CA GLU A 43 11.86 2.33 -5.31
C GLU A 43 10.77 2.74 -4.31
N LYS A 44 11.14 2.98 -3.04
CA LYS A 44 10.21 3.52 -2.03
C LYS A 44 9.68 4.90 -2.41
N THR A 45 10.55 5.77 -2.91
CA THR A 45 10.19 7.13 -3.33
C THR A 45 9.22 7.08 -4.52
N ASP A 46 9.56 6.30 -5.55
CA ASP A 46 8.73 6.14 -6.75
C ASP A 46 7.36 5.54 -6.40
N LEU A 47 7.33 4.56 -5.50
CA LEU A 47 6.09 3.97 -5.04
C LEU A 47 5.19 4.97 -4.31
N VAL A 48 5.77 5.81 -3.43
CA VAL A 48 5.00 6.86 -2.74
C VAL A 48 4.45 7.88 -3.73
N ILE A 49 5.24 8.29 -4.73
CA ILE A 49 4.76 9.17 -5.80
C ILE A 49 3.56 8.53 -6.50
N GLY A 50 3.66 7.27 -6.91
CA GLY A 50 2.54 6.56 -7.55
C GLY A 50 1.30 6.43 -6.67
N VAL A 51 1.46 6.28 -5.35
CA VAL A 51 0.32 6.29 -4.42
C VAL A 51 -0.35 7.67 -4.37
N LEU A 52 0.42 8.75 -4.29
CA LEU A 52 -0.11 10.11 -4.25
C LEU A 52 -0.79 10.49 -5.58
N GLU A 53 -0.21 10.11 -6.72
CA GLU A 53 -0.84 10.27 -8.03
C GLU A 53 -2.16 9.49 -8.12
N GLY A 54 -2.19 8.26 -7.60
CA GLY A 54 -3.41 7.45 -7.53
C GLY A 54 -4.50 8.10 -6.67
N LEU A 55 -4.13 8.70 -5.53
CA LEU A 55 -5.06 9.45 -4.68
C LEU A 55 -5.65 10.65 -5.43
N ASN A 56 -4.79 11.46 -6.06
CA ASN A 56 -5.21 12.63 -6.83
C ASN A 56 -6.12 12.26 -8.03
N LEU A 57 -5.79 11.16 -8.72
CA LEU A 57 -6.62 10.63 -9.80
C LEU A 57 -7.98 10.16 -9.28
N SER A 58 -8.01 9.46 -8.14
CA SER A 58 -9.26 8.97 -7.56
C SER A 58 -10.20 10.11 -7.16
N GLU A 59 -9.66 11.19 -6.61
CA GLU A 59 -10.42 12.40 -6.27
C GLU A 59 -11.01 13.06 -7.53
N SER A 60 -10.19 13.16 -8.58
CA SER A 60 -10.63 13.70 -9.88
C SER A 60 -11.76 12.87 -10.50
N ILE A 61 -11.67 11.54 -10.47
CA ILE A 61 -12.71 10.64 -10.99
C ILE A 61 -14.00 10.77 -10.17
N LEU A 62 -13.89 10.78 -8.84
CA LEU A 62 -15.03 10.98 -7.95
C LEU A 62 -15.74 12.30 -8.25
N HIS A 63 -14.99 13.38 -8.49
CA HIS A 63 -15.53 14.67 -8.88
C HIS A 63 -16.33 14.58 -10.19
N ILE A 64 -15.76 13.95 -11.23
CA ILE A 64 -16.40 13.81 -12.56
C ILE A 64 -17.69 12.98 -12.48
N ILE A 65 -17.63 11.80 -11.85
CA ILE A 65 -18.80 10.89 -11.78
C ILE A 65 -19.92 11.55 -10.98
N LEU A 66 -19.60 12.13 -9.82
CA LEU A 66 -20.61 12.70 -8.94
C LEU A 66 -21.20 13.99 -9.50
N GLN A 67 -20.46 14.79 -10.28
CA GLN A 67 -21.02 15.94 -11.00
C GLN A 67 -21.98 15.54 -12.12
N ASN A 68 -21.73 14.42 -12.79
CA ASN A 68 -22.50 14.00 -13.96
C ASN A 68 -23.72 13.14 -13.61
N GLU A 69 -23.64 12.32 -12.56
CA GLU A 69 -24.67 11.30 -12.28
C GLU A 69 -25.54 11.57 -11.05
N TYR A 70 -25.11 12.46 -10.13
CA TYR A 70 -25.82 12.66 -8.87
C TYR A 70 -26.04 14.14 -8.56
N THR A 71 -27.27 14.53 -8.21
CA THR A 71 -27.57 15.75 -7.43
C THR A 71 -27.14 15.57 -5.97
N MET A 72 -25.93 15.07 -5.72
CA MET A 72 -25.37 15.07 -4.37
C MET A 72 -24.94 16.49 -4.00
N CYS A 73 -25.25 16.89 -2.77
CA CYS A 73 -24.79 18.17 -2.21
C CYS A 73 -23.27 18.24 -2.37
N SER A 74 -22.79 19.24 -3.12
CA SER A 74 -21.35 19.50 -3.35
C SER A 74 -20.51 19.44 -2.07
N ASP A 75 -21.14 19.69 -0.93
CA ASP A 75 -20.58 19.67 0.41
C ASP A 75 -19.90 18.35 0.81
N ILE A 76 -20.40 17.20 0.32
CA ILE A 76 -19.78 15.89 0.63
C ILE A 76 -18.46 15.72 -0.13
N LEU A 77 -18.43 16.11 -1.41
CA LEU A 77 -17.21 16.12 -2.22
C LEU A 77 -16.16 17.08 -1.63
N THR A 78 -16.59 18.29 -1.27
CA THR A 78 -15.73 19.26 -0.61
C THR A 78 -15.21 18.74 0.73
N SER A 79 -16.01 17.97 1.48
CA SER A 79 -15.57 17.37 2.75
C SER A 79 -14.49 16.28 2.58
N ILE A 80 -14.57 15.49 1.50
CA ILE A 80 -13.58 14.44 1.19
C ILE A 80 -12.28 15.07 0.67
N ALA A 81 -12.36 15.96 -0.31
CA ALA A 81 -11.22 16.71 -0.85
C ALA A 81 -10.47 17.46 0.26
N ARG A 82 -11.22 18.17 1.12
CA ARG A 82 -10.66 18.93 2.24
C ARG A 82 -9.96 18.04 3.27
N GLN A 83 -10.40 16.80 3.47
CA GLN A 83 -9.71 15.89 4.39
C GLN A 83 -8.37 15.43 3.82
N THR A 84 -8.31 15.09 2.53
CA THR A 84 -7.03 14.76 1.86
C THR A 84 -6.08 15.95 1.94
N ASP A 85 -6.52 17.14 1.57
CA ASP A 85 -5.70 18.36 1.66
C ASP A 85 -5.19 18.61 3.09
N VAL A 86 -6.07 18.55 4.10
CA VAL A 86 -5.69 18.81 5.50
C VAL A 86 -4.61 17.85 5.98
N PHE A 87 -4.68 16.56 5.60
CA PHE A 87 -3.73 15.56 6.06
C PHE A 87 -2.40 15.57 5.30
N PHE A 88 -2.41 15.90 4.00
CA PHE A 88 -1.21 15.88 3.17
C PHE A 88 -0.54 17.26 3.01
N GLU A 89 -1.18 18.36 3.42
CA GLU A 89 -0.61 19.70 3.37
C GLU A 89 0.74 19.77 4.11
N GLY A 90 1.79 20.18 3.40
CA GLY A 90 3.14 20.32 3.95
C GLY A 90 3.90 19.01 4.17
N LEU A 91 3.30 17.88 3.80
CA LEU A 91 3.92 16.56 3.91
C LEU A 91 4.69 16.23 2.62
N THR A 92 6.02 16.16 2.72
CA THR A 92 6.87 15.83 1.57
C THR A 92 6.95 14.32 1.36
N VAL A 93 7.24 13.90 0.12
CA VAL A 93 7.47 12.47 -0.21
C VAL A 93 8.54 11.87 0.71
N GLY A 94 9.65 12.58 0.96
CA GLY A 94 10.70 12.13 1.87
C GLY A 94 10.18 11.86 3.30
N ARG A 95 9.36 12.75 3.84
CA ARG A 95 8.73 12.55 5.18
C ARG A 95 7.77 11.37 5.19
N ILE A 96 7.07 11.11 4.08
CA ILE A 96 6.23 9.91 3.95
C ILE A 96 7.09 8.66 3.97
N VAL A 97 8.18 8.63 3.20
CA VAL A 97 9.12 7.49 3.17
C VAL A 97 9.72 7.23 4.55
N GLU A 98 10.14 8.27 5.27
CA GLU A 98 10.65 8.16 6.64
C GLU A 98 9.59 7.63 7.61
N GLY A 99 8.36 8.15 7.54
CA GLY A 99 7.25 7.70 8.36
C GLY A 99 6.88 6.23 8.09
N LEU A 100 6.88 5.81 6.82
CA LEU A 100 6.63 4.42 6.43
C LEU A 100 7.75 3.50 6.90
N ASN A 101 9.01 3.93 6.81
CA ASN A 101 10.13 3.20 7.39
C ASN A 101 9.93 2.99 8.89
N ALA A 102 9.55 4.04 9.64
CA ALA A 102 9.25 3.91 11.07
C ALA A 102 8.05 3.01 11.35
N LEU A 103 6.99 3.11 10.55
CA LEU A 103 5.77 2.31 10.69
C LEU A 103 6.05 0.81 10.48
N TYR A 104 6.80 0.45 9.44
CA TYR A 104 7.02 -0.94 9.05
C TYR A 104 8.21 -1.62 9.73
N VAL A 105 8.92 -0.90 10.61
CA VAL A 105 9.85 -1.51 11.59
C VAL A 105 9.10 -2.39 12.59
N ASP A 106 7.86 -2.03 12.99
CA ASP A 106 7.04 -2.90 13.82
C ASP A 106 6.49 -4.06 12.98
N GLY A 107 6.93 -5.28 13.29
CA GLY A 107 6.51 -6.50 12.60
C GLY A 107 4.99 -6.73 12.61
N LYS A 108 4.24 -6.11 13.53
CA LYS A 108 2.76 -6.13 13.54
C LYS A 108 2.13 -5.36 12.39
N ASN A 109 2.90 -4.50 11.71
CA ASN A 109 2.43 -3.67 10.60
C ASN A 109 2.78 -4.25 9.23
N ARG A 110 3.54 -5.35 9.16
CA ARG A 110 4.06 -5.90 7.89
C ARG A 110 2.99 -6.24 6.85
N SER A 111 1.78 -6.56 7.29
CA SER A 111 0.68 -6.94 6.40
C SER A 111 -0.21 -5.75 6.00
N ILE A 112 0.00 -4.57 6.60
CA ILE A 112 -0.78 -3.37 6.30
C ILE A 112 -0.38 -2.87 4.90
N PRO A 113 -1.33 -2.68 3.96
CA PRO A 113 -1.05 -2.12 2.64
C PRO A 113 -0.40 -0.74 2.70
N ILE A 114 0.51 -0.46 1.76
CA ILE A 114 1.28 0.78 1.71
C ILE A 114 0.39 2.00 1.53
N SER A 115 -0.70 1.89 0.76
CA SER A 115 -1.70 2.95 0.62
C SER A 115 -2.30 3.34 1.98
N TRP A 116 -2.59 2.38 2.86
CA TRP A 116 -3.04 2.65 4.22
C TRP A 116 -1.91 3.15 5.13
N GLY A 117 -0.69 2.66 4.95
CA GLY A 117 0.50 3.19 5.63
C GLY A 117 0.69 4.69 5.36
N VAL A 118 0.49 5.14 4.12
CA VAL A 118 0.59 6.56 3.76
C VAL A 118 -0.43 7.41 4.53
N TRP A 119 -1.67 6.92 4.69
CA TRP A 119 -2.68 7.58 5.53
C TRP A 119 -2.32 7.58 7.02
N VAL A 120 -1.70 6.51 7.52
CA VAL A 120 -1.22 6.48 8.91
C VAL A 120 -0.17 7.57 9.12
N VAL A 121 0.80 7.69 8.21
CA VAL A 121 1.86 8.70 8.30
C VAL A 121 1.28 10.12 8.22
N ALA A 122 0.35 10.37 7.31
CA ALA A 122 -0.31 11.69 7.20
C ALA A 122 -1.07 12.06 8.48
N ARG A 123 -1.77 11.10 9.09
CA ARG A 123 -2.45 11.29 10.39
C ARG A 123 -1.47 11.53 11.54
N GLN A 124 -0.34 10.80 11.57
CA GLN A 124 0.71 11.01 12.55
C GLN A 124 1.31 12.41 12.44
N ASP A 125 1.57 12.88 11.22
CA ASP A 125 2.12 14.21 10.95
C ASP A 125 1.23 15.33 11.49
N LYS A 126 -0.09 15.17 11.35
CA LYS A 126 -1.09 16.12 11.86
C LYS A 126 -1.45 15.92 13.33
N ASN A 127 -0.77 15.03 14.05
CA ASN A 127 -1.05 14.71 15.44
C ASN A 127 -2.51 14.28 15.68
N ASP A 128 -3.09 13.53 14.74
CA ASP A 128 -4.45 12.98 14.88
C ASP A 128 -4.53 12.03 16.06
N ARG A 129 -5.34 12.40 17.06
CA ARG A 129 -5.54 11.63 18.30
C ARG A 129 -6.13 10.24 18.06
N THR A 130 -6.74 10.01 16.89
CA THR A 130 -7.38 8.74 16.53
C THR A 130 -6.44 7.76 15.84
N VAL A 131 -5.22 8.18 15.48
CA VAL A 131 -4.30 7.35 14.67
C VAL A 131 -3.94 6.02 15.34
N GLY A 132 -3.83 5.99 16.67
CA GLY A 132 -3.57 4.75 17.41
C GLY A 132 -4.70 3.72 17.24
N LYS A 133 -5.96 4.16 17.30
CA LYS A 133 -7.12 3.31 17.05
C LYS A 133 -7.16 2.85 15.60
N PHE A 134 -6.91 3.76 14.67
CA PHE A 134 -6.86 3.47 13.24
C PHE A 134 -5.85 2.37 12.90
N ILE A 135 -4.63 2.44 13.44
CA ILE A 135 -3.61 1.38 13.26
C ILE A 135 -4.11 0.03 13.80
N GLN A 136 -4.82 0.00 14.93
CA GLN A 136 -5.35 -1.26 15.49
C GLN A 136 -6.44 -1.88 14.62
N GLU A 137 -7.29 -1.06 14.01
CA GLU A 137 -8.29 -1.51 13.04
C GLU A 137 -7.61 -2.11 11.81
N LEU A 138 -6.60 -1.44 11.25
CA LEU A 138 -5.82 -1.96 10.13
C LEU A 138 -5.13 -3.29 10.46
N ARG A 139 -4.52 -3.41 11.64
CA ARG A 139 -3.93 -4.67 12.13
C ARG A 139 -4.95 -5.79 12.28
N THR A 140 -6.21 -5.47 12.50
CA THR A 140 -7.28 -6.47 12.60
C THR A 140 -7.77 -6.90 11.24
N LEU A 141 -7.86 -5.96 10.29
CA LEU A 141 -8.30 -6.22 8.92
C LEU A 141 -7.26 -7.00 8.10
N TYR A 142 -5.98 -6.75 8.31
CA TYR A 142 -4.89 -7.28 7.49
C TYR A 142 -3.99 -8.29 8.22
N ARG A 143 -4.54 -9.21 9.03
CA ARG A 143 -3.73 -10.19 9.78
C ARG A 143 -3.02 -11.21 8.89
#